data_AF-A0A2J8R7X7-F1
#
_entry.id   AF-A0A2J8R7X7-F1
#
_cell.length_a   1.000
_cell.length_b   1.000
_cell.length_c   1.000
_cell.angle_alpha   90.00
_cell.angle_beta   90.00
_cell.angle_gamma   90.00
#
_symmetry.space_group_name_H-M   'P 1'
#
loop_
_entity.id
_entity.type
_entity.pdbx_description
1 polymer ?
#
loop_
_entity_poly.entity_id
_entity_poly.type
_entity_poly.pdbx_seq_one_letter_code
_entity_poly.pdbx_strand_id
1 'polypeptide(L)'
;SAYLQDIENAYKKTFLPEMSEKCEVLQYSAREAQDSKKVVEDIEYLKFDKGPWLKQDNHTLYHLRLLVQDKFEVLNYTSIPVFLPEVTIGAHQTDRVLHQFREVFQESEAKRLDIEEVYWKKTPLKDQGEEV
;
A
#
# COMPACT_ATOMS: atom_id res chain seq x y z
N SER A 1 -16.14 20.18 -16.71
CA SER A 1 -15.35 19.34 -17.63
C SER A 1 -15.96 17.95 -17.63
N ALA A 2 -16.17 17.34 -18.81
CA ALA A 2 -16.84 16.03 -18.95
C ALA A 2 -16.15 14.93 -18.11
N TYR A 3 -14.82 14.86 -18.15
CA TYR A 3 -14.02 13.87 -17.41
C TYR A 3 -14.30 13.84 -15.89
N LEU A 4 -14.36 15.01 -15.23
CA LEU A 4 -14.64 15.06 -13.79
C LEU A 4 -16.05 14.60 -13.45
N GLN A 5 -17.01 14.90 -14.34
CA GLN A 5 -18.39 14.43 -14.19
C GLN A 5 -18.47 12.91 -14.37
N ASP A 6 -17.69 12.36 -15.29
CA ASP A 6 -17.63 10.91 -15.53
C ASP A 6 -17.03 10.16 -14.35
N ILE A 7 -15.99 10.71 -13.70
CA ILE A 7 -15.45 10.17 -12.44
C ILE A 7 -16.53 10.15 -11.36
N GLU A 8 -17.24 11.26 -11.17
CA GLU A 8 -18.30 11.35 -10.16
C GLU A 8 -19.42 10.35 -10.44
N ASN A 9 -19.80 10.21 -11.72
CA ASN A 9 -20.82 9.27 -12.16
C ASN A 9 -20.40 7.83 -11.91
N ALA A 10 -19.17 7.44 -12.29
CA ALA A 10 -18.65 6.09 -12.06
C ALA A 10 -18.54 5.77 -10.57
N TYR A 11 -18.09 6.73 -9.76
CA TYR A 11 -18.00 6.59 -8.30
C TYR A 11 -19.38 6.34 -7.69
N LYS A 12 -20.39 7.15 -8.05
CA LYS A 12 -21.74 7.03 -7.47
C LYS A 12 -22.53 5.83 -7.98
N LYS A 13 -22.38 5.47 -9.25
CA LYS A 13 -23.22 4.43 -9.89
C LYS A 13 -22.63 3.03 -9.81
N THR A 14 -21.31 2.90 -9.71
CA THR A 14 -20.63 1.59 -9.71
C THR A 14 -19.99 1.32 -8.35
N PHE A 15 -19.10 2.21 -7.91
CA PHE A 15 -18.29 1.97 -6.72
C PHE A 15 -19.10 1.98 -5.41
N LEU A 16 -19.90 3.03 -5.16
CA LEU A 16 -20.66 3.13 -3.91
C LEU A 16 -21.66 1.98 -3.71
N PRO A 17 -22.44 1.53 -4.72
CA PRO A 17 -23.31 0.37 -4.57
C PRO A 17 -22.54 -0.91 -4.25
N GLU A 18 -21.45 -1.20 -4.98
CA GLU A 18 -20.63 -2.40 -4.74
C GLU A 18 -20.02 -2.40 -3.33
N MET A 19 -19.48 -1.26 -2.88
CA MET A 19 -18.88 -1.15 -1.55
C MET A 19 -19.94 -1.25 -0.45
N SER A 20 -21.14 -0.70 -0.67
CA SER A 20 -22.23 -0.75 0.32
C SER A 20 -22.71 -2.18 0.64
N GLU A 21 -22.50 -3.12 -0.29
CA GLU A 21 -22.77 -4.55 -0.08
C GLU A 21 -21.68 -5.21 0.77
N LYS A 22 -20.42 -4.85 0.53
CA LYS A 22 -19.25 -5.51 1.12
C LYS A 22 -18.77 -4.89 2.42
N CYS A 23 -19.09 -3.62 2.69
CA CYS A 23 -18.68 -2.90 3.89
C CYS A 23 -19.67 -1.76 4.22
N GLU A 24 -19.45 -1.13 5.37
CA GLU A 24 -20.17 0.05 5.79
C GLU A 24 -19.56 1.29 5.14
N VAL A 25 -20.41 2.09 4.48
CA VAL A 25 -20.00 3.25 3.70
C VAL A 25 -20.54 4.50 4.37
N LEU A 26 -19.65 5.45 4.64
CA LEU A 26 -19.98 6.78 5.17
C LEU A 26 -19.84 7.81 4.05
N GLN A 27 -20.88 8.63 3.86
CA GLN A 27 -20.92 9.66 2.83
C GLN A 27 -21.06 11.05 3.45
N TYR A 28 -20.15 11.95 3.08
CA TYR A 28 -20.12 13.32 3.60
C TYR A 28 -20.21 14.34 2.48
N SER A 29 -20.85 15.47 2.76
CA SER A 29 -20.71 16.67 1.93
C SER A 29 -19.35 17.36 2.18
N ALA A 30 -18.95 18.26 1.27
CA ALA A 30 -17.69 18.99 1.39
C ALA A 30 -17.56 19.81 2.70
N ARG A 31 -18.68 20.20 3.31
CA ARG A 31 -18.69 20.94 4.58
C ARG A 31 -18.54 20.00 5.77
N GLU A 32 -19.23 18.87 5.75
CA GLU A 32 -19.21 17.89 6.85
C GLU A 32 -17.86 17.16 6.92
N ALA A 33 -17.22 16.91 5.78
CA ALA A 33 -15.92 16.26 5.72
C ALA A 33 -14.79 17.06 6.40
N GLN A 34 -14.99 18.37 6.64
CA GLN A 34 -14.02 19.21 7.37
C GLN A 34 -14.11 19.05 8.88
N ASP A 35 -15.25 18.56 9.39
CA ASP A 35 -15.45 18.33 10.81
C ASP A 35 -14.92 16.95 11.21
N SER A 36 -13.66 16.91 11.66
CA SER A 36 -13.02 15.67 12.07
C SER A 36 -13.68 15.00 13.27
N LYS A 37 -14.33 15.76 14.15
CA LYS A 37 -15.01 15.19 15.33
C LYS A 37 -16.20 14.37 14.89
N LYS A 38 -17.03 14.94 14.01
CA LYS A 38 -18.17 14.24 13.41
C LYS A 38 -17.73 12.93 12.73
N VAL A 39 -16.68 12.97 11.90
CA VAL A 39 -16.20 11.77 11.20
C VAL A 39 -15.71 10.67 12.15
N VAL A 40 -14.99 11.05 13.21
CA VAL A 40 -14.52 10.09 14.22
C VAL A 40 -15.69 9.49 15.00
N GLU A 41 -16.63 10.32 15.44
CA GLU A 41 -17.86 9.85 16.12
C GLU A 41 -18.63 8.87 15.24
N ASP A 42 -18.86 9.20 13.97
CA ASP A 42 -19.58 8.33 13.01
C ASP A 42 -18.87 6.98 12.81
N ILE A 43 -17.53 6.93 12.87
CA ILE A 43 -16.75 5.68 12.80
C ILE A 43 -16.89 4.87 14.10
N GLU A 44 -16.83 5.52 15.26
CA GLU A 44 -16.92 4.85 16.57
C GLU A 44 -18.30 4.22 16.81
N TYR A 45 -19.37 4.86 16.32
CA TYR A 45 -20.73 4.33 16.41
C TYR A 45 -21.07 3.29 15.33
N LEU A 46 -20.14 3.02 14.42
CA LEU A 46 -20.36 2.11 13.30
C LEU A 46 -20.31 0.66 13.77
N LYS A 47 -21.29 -0.14 13.33
CA LYS A 47 -21.32 -1.59 13.55
C LYS A 47 -20.83 -2.29 12.31
N PHE A 48 -19.73 -3.03 12.44
CA PHE A 48 -19.11 -3.78 11.37
C PHE A 48 -19.75 -5.17 11.25
N ASP A 49 -20.91 -5.22 10.62
CA ASP A 49 -21.70 -6.44 10.46
C ASP A 49 -21.61 -7.01 9.03
N LYS A 50 -21.04 -6.25 8.08
CA LYS A 50 -20.93 -6.63 6.67
C LYS A 50 -19.56 -7.21 6.30
N GLY A 51 -19.54 -7.86 5.14
CA GLY A 51 -18.31 -8.25 4.46
C GLY A 51 -17.66 -9.56 4.93
N PRO A 52 -16.50 -9.91 4.36
CA PRO A 52 -15.78 -11.13 4.69
C PRO A 52 -14.84 -10.98 5.90
N TRP A 53 -14.79 -9.80 6.53
CA TRP A 53 -13.88 -9.46 7.64
C TRP A 53 -14.11 -10.36 8.85
N LEU A 54 -15.38 -10.54 9.25
CA LEU A 54 -15.75 -11.37 10.40
C LEU A 54 -15.60 -12.87 10.15
N LYS A 55 -15.44 -13.29 8.88
CA LYS A 55 -15.36 -14.71 8.48
C LYS A 55 -13.93 -15.26 8.48
N GLN A 56 -12.94 -14.43 8.76
CA GLN A 56 -11.54 -14.83 8.76
C GLN A 56 -11.19 -15.66 9.99
N ASP A 57 -10.41 -16.73 9.80
CA ASP A 57 -9.86 -17.52 10.89
C ASP A 57 -8.33 -17.29 11.01
N ASN A 58 -7.70 -17.89 12.02
CA ASN A 58 -6.26 -17.74 12.22
C ASN A 58 -5.45 -18.27 11.03
N HIS A 59 -5.98 -19.25 10.30
CA HIS A 59 -5.30 -19.86 9.16
C HIS A 59 -5.35 -18.94 7.92
N THR A 60 -6.51 -18.36 7.61
CA THR A 60 -6.65 -17.41 6.51
C THR A 60 -5.85 -16.14 6.77
N LEU A 61 -5.85 -15.63 8.00
CA LEU A 61 -5.04 -14.48 8.39
C LEU A 61 -3.54 -14.77 8.31
N TYR A 62 -3.11 -15.99 8.66
CA TYR A 62 -1.71 -16.40 8.54
C TYR A 62 -1.25 -16.38 7.07
N HIS A 63 -2.00 -16.99 6.16
CA HIS A 63 -1.65 -16.99 4.73
C HIS A 63 -1.74 -15.60 4.11
N LEU A 64 -2.74 -14.81 4.49
CA LEU A 64 -2.82 -13.41 4.06
C LEU A 64 -1.59 -12.63 4.51
N ARG A 65 -1.12 -12.86 5.74
CA ARG A 65 0.09 -12.22 6.27
C ARG A 65 1.34 -12.63 5.48
N LEU A 66 1.49 -13.91 5.14
CA LEU A 66 2.60 -14.36 4.31
C LEU A 66 2.59 -13.68 2.94
N LEU A 67 1.44 -13.64 2.26
CA LEU A 67 1.28 -13.01 0.96
C LEU A 67 1.65 -11.52 0.99
N VAL A 68 1.12 -10.73 1.94
CA VAL A 68 1.35 -9.28 1.97
C VAL A 68 2.79 -8.90 2.37
N GLN A 69 3.54 -9.81 2.97
CA GLN A 69 4.94 -9.61 3.30
C GLN A 69 5.81 -9.63 2.04
N ASP A 70 5.61 -10.61 1.17
CA ASP A 70 6.33 -10.71 -0.10
C ASP A 70 5.76 -9.75 -1.16
N LYS A 71 6.53 -8.71 -1.48
CA LYS A 71 6.14 -7.70 -2.46
C LYS A 71 6.16 -8.24 -3.89
N PHE A 72 7.06 -9.18 -4.19
CA PHE A 72 7.10 -9.78 -5.52
C PHE A 72 5.92 -10.71 -5.74
N GLU A 73 5.52 -11.47 -4.72
CA GLU A 73 4.35 -12.36 -4.82
C GLU A 73 3.06 -11.57 -5.08
N VAL A 74 2.87 -10.43 -4.40
CA VAL A 74 1.73 -9.52 -4.65
C VAL A 74 1.78 -8.93 -6.06
N LEU A 75 2.97 -8.49 -6.51
CA LEU A 75 3.13 -7.82 -7.81
C LEU A 75 3.15 -8.77 -9.01
N ASN A 76 3.34 -10.07 -8.81
CA ASN A 76 3.45 -11.06 -9.88
C ASN A 76 2.26 -11.04 -10.85
N TYR A 77 1.06 -10.76 -10.33
CA TYR A 77 -0.16 -10.71 -11.13
C TYR A 77 -0.35 -9.39 -11.90
N THR A 78 0.48 -8.37 -11.63
CA THR A 78 0.44 -7.09 -12.35
C THR A 78 1.24 -7.15 -13.66
N SER A 79 2.30 -7.95 -13.71
CA SER A 79 3.17 -8.14 -14.88
C SER A 79 2.62 -9.23 -15.80
N ILE A 80 1.46 -8.97 -16.38
CA ILE A 80 0.77 -9.92 -17.26
C ILE A 80 1.49 -9.98 -18.62
N PRO A 81 1.77 -11.19 -19.18
CA PRO A 81 2.43 -11.34 -20.47
C PRO A 81 1.46 -11.14 -21.65
N VAL A 82 0.74 -10.02 -21.66
CA VAL A 82 -0.18 -9.61 -22.73
C VAL A 82 0.38 -8.35 -23.39
N PHE A 83 0.59 -8.43 -24.70
CA PHE A 83 1.20 -7.35 -25.47
C PHE A 83 0.19 -6.25 -25.81
N LEU A 84 0.25 -5.15 -25.07
CA LEU A 84 -0.48 -3.91 -25.31
C LEU A 84 0.52 -2.78 -25.63
N PRO A 85 0.36 -2.02 -26.72
CA PRO A 85 1.37 -1.04 -27.15
C PRO A 85 1.60 0.11 -26.15
N GLU A 86 0.62 0.44 -25.31
CA GLU A 86 0.72 1.48 -24.30
C GLU A 86 1.61 1.10 -23.11
N VAL A 87 1.77 -0.20 -22.84
CA VAL A 87 2.52 -0.71 -21.65
C VAL A 87 3.68 -1.64 -22.00
N THR A 88 3.73 -2.18 -23.22
CA THR A 88 4.81 -3.09 -23.65
C THR A 88 6.07 -2.29 -23.96
N ILE A 89 7.18 -2.65 -23.32
CA ILE A 89 8.48 -2.03 -23.54
C ILE A 89 9.37 -2.99 -24.33
N GLY A 90 10.05 -2.45 -25.35
CA GLY A 90 10.98 -3.24 -26.17
C GLY A 90 12.22 -3.69 -25.40
N ALA A 91 12.75 -4.87 -25.70
CA ALA A 91 13.87 -5.47 -24.97
C ALA A 91 15.10 -4.54 -24.85
N HIS A 92 15.48 -3.85 -25.93
CA HIS A 92 16.61 -2.92 -25.93
C HIS A 92 16.40 -1.71 -24.99
N GLN A 93 15.16 -1.24 -24.86
CA GLN A 93 14.86 -0.13 -23.95
C GLN A 93 14.90 -0.61 -22.49
N THR A 94 14.32 -1.77 -22.21
CA THR A 94 14.34 -2.39 -20.88
C THR A 94 15.75 -2.64 -20.40
N ASP A 95 16.62 -3.21 -21.24
CA ASP A 95 18.01 -3.50 -20.91
C ASP A 95 18.77 -2.23 -20.49
N ARG A 96 18.67 -1.17 -21.29
CA ARG A 96 19.28 0.13 -20.99
C ARG A 96 18.79 0.70 -19.65
N VAL A 97 17.48 0.70 -19.41
CA VAL A 97 16.89 1.24 -18.17
C VAL A 97 17.30 0.39 -16.95
N LEU A 98 17.37 -0.93 -17.11
CA LEU A 98 17.79 -1.85 -16.05
C LEU A 98 19.25 -1.59 -15.63
N HIS A 99 20.14 -1.37 -16.60
CA HIS A 99 21.52 -1.00 -16.32
C HIS A 99 21.62 0.33 -15.54
N GLN A 100 20.92 1.37 -15.99
CA GLN A 100 20.87 2.67 -15.30
C GLN A 100 20.30 2.54 -13.88
N PHE A 101 19.23 1.75 -13.70
CA PHE A 101 18.65 1.50 -12.39
C PHE A 101 19.64 0.83 -11.43
N ARG A 102 20.38 -0.17 -11.91
CA ARG A 102 21.37 -0.90 -11.09
C ARG A 102 22.50 -0.01 -10.60
N GLU A 103 22.99 0.90 -11.45
CA GLU A 103 24.03 1.87 -11.08
C GLU A 103 23.56 2.77 -9.92
N VAL A 104 22.35 3.35 -10.05
CA VAL A 104 21.75 4.20 -9.00
C VAL A 104 21.44 3.40 -7.73
N PHE A 105 20.94 2.18 -7.89
CA PHE A 105 20.58 1.31 -6.78
C PHE A 105 21.81 0.96 -5.94
N GLN A 106 22.92 0.58 -6.58
CA GLN A 106 24.19 0.30 -5.90
C GLN A 106 24.71 1.51 -5.13
N GLU A 107 24.62 2.71 -5.72
CA GLU A 107 25.01 3.95 -5.05
C GLU A 107 24.12 4.24 -3.83
N SER A 108 22.80 4.00 -3.94
CA SER A 108 21.86 4.21 -2.83
C SER A 108 22.03 3.20 -1.70
N GLU A 109 22.31 1.93 -2.01
CA GLU A 109 22.59 0.89 -1.02
C GLU A 109 23.92 1.13 -0.30
N ALA A 110 24.96 1.57 -1.02
CA ALA A 110 26.21 1.99 -0.41
C ALA A 110 26.00 3.13 0.60
N LYS A 111 25.22 4.16 0.24
CA LYS A 111 24.84 5.25 1.16
C LYS A 111 24.04 4.75 2.36
N ARG A 112 23.14 3.79 2.18
CA ARG A 112 22.36 3.20 3.28
C ARG A 112 23.25 2.48 4.28
N LEU A 113 24.19 1.68 3.78
CA LEU A 113 25.17 0.96 4.60
C LEU A 113 26.12 1.93 5.32
N ASP A 114 26.58 2.99 4.65
CA ASP A 114 27.40 4.05 5.27
C ASP A 114 26.63 4.76 6.40
N ILE A 115 25.34 5.04 6.19
CA ILE A 115 24.47 5.62 7.22
C ILE A 115 24.31 4.66 8.40
N GLU A 116 23.98 3.38 8.15
CA GLU A 116 23.85 2.36 9.21
C GLU A 116 25.15 2.18 10.00
N GLU A 117 26.30 2.18 9.32
CA GLU A 117 27.62 2.09 9.97
C GLU A 117 27.90 3.33 10.84
N VAL A 118 27.53 4.52 10.40
CA VAL A 118 27.61 5.76 11.21
C VAL A 118 26.67 5.70 12.41
N TYR A 119 25.45 5.18 12.26
CA TYR A 119 24.50 5.03 13.37
C TYR A 119 25.02 4.02 14.41
N TRP A 120 25.53 2.87 13.99
CA TRP A 120 26.10 1.85 14.88
C TRP A 120 27.44 2.23 15.50
N LYS A 121 28.27 3.04 14.84
CA LYS A 121 29.48 3.62 15.45
C LYS A 121 29.20 4.76 16.44
N LYS A 122 28.03 5.41 16.35
CA LYS A 122 27.63 6.51 17.25
C LYS A 122 26.76 6.08 18.42
N THR A 123 26.10 4.92 18.34
CA THR A 123 25.51 4.31 19.53
C THR A 123 26.62 3.77 20.42
N PRO A 124 26.77 4.27 21.67
CA PRO A 124 27.70 3.63 22.60
C PRO A 124 27.23 2.20 22.81
N LEU A 125 28.15 1.23 22.67
CA LEU A 125 28.00 -0.10 23.24
C LEU A 125 27.86 0.08 24.76
N LYS A 126 26.64 0.33 25.24
CA LYS A 126 26.27 -0.01 26.60
C LYS A 126 26.04 -1.50 26.57
N ASP A 127 27.11 -2.25 26.85
CA ASP A 127 27.04 -3.49 27.60
C ASP A 127 28.48 -3.91 27.96
N GLN A 128 28.77 -3.94 29.26
CA GLN A 128 29.39 -5.09 29.96
C GLN A 128 29.87 -4.67 31.36
N GLY A 129 29.12 -5.09 32.39
CA GLY A 129 29.59 -5.15 33.77
C GLY A 129 28.94 -4.17 34.74
N GLU A 130 27.90 -4.61 35.44
CA GLU A 130 27.75 -4.35 36.87
C GLU A 130 26.93 -5.51 37.47
N GLU A 131 27.66 -6.48 38.03
CA GLU A 131 27.17 -7.33 39.11
C GLU A 131 26.80 -6.44 40.30
N VAL A 132 25.52 -6.46 40.72
CA VAL A 132 25.07 -6.52 42.12
C VAL A 132 23.61 -6.94 42.20
#